data_AF-G7VBY9-F1
#
_entry.id   AF-G7VBY9-F1
#
_cell.length_a   1.000
_cell.length_b   1.000
_cell.length_c   1.000
_cell.angle_alpha   90.00
_cell.angle_beta   90.00
_cell.angle_gamma   90.00
#
_symmetry.space_group_name_H-M   'P 1'
#
loop_
_entity.id
_entity.type
_entity.pdbx_description
1 polymer ?
#
loop_
_entity_poly.entity_id
_entity_poly.type
_entity_poly.pdbx_seq_one_letter_code
_entity_poly.pdbx_strand_id
1 'polypeptide(L)'
;MSVVDLFKRFSSDVRLVFYVDESGLKSFCNCVVVAGVLAVVSGSYMYWGEGVVRRIREALGVSGELKWRVVKRRGGRGLVEELLGGLEVRHFAVHYTSQVEFEKALWRFLVEVPADLYVLDVGLADASKFPRAVNKPSHKTPGIQIADLAAGFYAEKARC
;
A
#
# COMPACT_ATOMS: atom_id res chain seq x y z
N MET A 1 -10.40 12.89 22.20
CA MET A 1 -9.45 13.72 21.44
C MET A 1 -8.40 12.78 20.87
N SER A 2 -8.31 12.65 19.55
CA SER A 2 -7.47 11.63 18.91
C SER A 2 -5.99 12.00 19.01
N VAL A 3 -5.10 11.01 19.06
CA VAL A 3 -3.65 11.21 18.92
C VAL A 3 -3.35 12.00 17.64
N VAL A 4 -4.14 11.78 16.59
CA VAL A 4 -4.08 12.51 15.31
C VAL A 4 -4.34 14.01 15.47
N ASP A 5 -5.22 14.41 16.38
CA ASP A 5 -5.56 15.83 16.63
C ASP A 5 -4.46 16.55 17.41
N LEU A 6 -3.73 15.83 18.27
CA LEU A 6 -2.61 16.38 19.03
C LEU A 6 -1.39 16.67 18.14
N PHE A 7 -1.13 15.81 17.15
CA PHE A 7 0.03 15.95 16.25
C PHE A 7 -0.14 17.02 15.17
N LYS A 8 -1.36 17.27 14.70
CA LYS A 8 -1.63 18.35 13.74
C LYS A 8 -1.27 19.75 14.26
N ARG A 9 -1.12 19.91 15.58
CA ARG A 9 -0.81 21.20 16.22
C ARG A 9 0.67 21.57 16.25
N PHE A 10 1.60 20.67 15.90
CA PHE A 10 3.03 20.87 16.19
C PHE A 10 4.01 20.84 15.00
N SER A 11 3.62 20.60 13.75
CA SER A 11 4.55 20.79 12.62
C SER A 11 3.83 20.80 11.26
N SER A 12 4.20 21.75 10.39
CA SER A 12 3.83 21.80 8.96
C SER A 12 4.45 20.67 8.11
N ASP A 13 5.29 19.81 8.70
CA ASP A 13 6.09 18.80 8.00
C ASP A 13 5.61 17.36 8.21
N VAL A 14 4.48 17.16 8.90
CA VAL A 14 3.86 15.84 9.11
C VAL A 14 2.64 15.70 8.20
N ARG A 15 2.60 14.59 7.44
CA ARG A 15 1.50 14.28 6.50
C ARG A 15 0.99 12.87 6.73
N LEU A 16 -0.32 12.69 6.58
CA LEU A 16 -0.94 11.38 6.43
C LEU A 16 -0.80 10.95 4.96
N VAL A 17 -0.04 9.89 4.72
CA VAL A 17 0.21 9.36 3.39
C VAL A 17 -0.36 7.96 3.29
N PHE A 18 -1.12 7.70 2.23
CA PHE A 18 -1.72 6.39 1.96
C PHE A 18 -1.03 5.76 0.75
N TYR A 19 -0.20 4.75 1.00
CA TYR A 19 0.49 4.00 -0.05
C TYR A 19 -0.41 2.88 -0.52
N VAL A 20 -0.59 2.72 -1.83
CA VAL A 20 -1.55 1.78 -2.41
C VAL A 20 -0.90 0.96 -3.51
N ASP A 21 -1.13 -0.34 -3.44
CA ASP A 21 -0.67 -1.34 -4.41
C ASP A 21 -1.73 -2.46 -4.51
N GLU A 22 -1.55 -3.36 -5.46
CA GLU A 22 -2.49 -4.43 -5.73
C GLU A 22 -1.86 -5.81 -5.89
N SER A 23 -2.71 -6.83 -5.85
CA SER A 23 -2.35 -8.20 -6.21
C SER A 23 -3.42 -8.80 -7.11
N GLY A 24 -3.01 -9.32 -8.27
CA GLY A 24 -3.90 -10.02 -9.22
C GLY A 24 -4.19 -9.29 -10.53
N LEU A 25 -3.67 -8.08 -10.73
CA LEU A 25 -3.90 -7.24 -11.91
C LEU A 25 -3.15 -7.78 -13.14
N LYS A 26 -3.68 -8.85 -13.75
CA LYS A 26 -3.09 -9.53 -14.93
C LYS A 26 -4.01 -9.58 -16.15
N SER A 27 -5.32 -9.53 -15.95
CA SER A 27 -6.33 -9.52 -17.01
C SER A 27 -7.69 -9.06 -16.46
N PHE A 28 -8.53 -8.47 -17.31
CA PHE A 28 -9.94 -8.21 -16.99
C PHE A 28 -10.65 -9.52 -16.63
N CYS A 29 -11.59 -9.51 -15.67
CA CYS A 29 -12.24 -10.69 -15.07
C CYS A 29 -11.44 -11.47 -13.99
N ASN A 30 -10.33 -10.94 -13.48
CA ASN A 30 -9.66 -11.50 -12.28
C ASN A 30 -10.13 -10.83 -11.01
N CYS A 31 -10.19 -11.60 -9.92
CA CYS A 31 -10.19 -11.00 -8.59
C CYS A 31 -8.89 -10.23 -8.36
N VAL A 32 -9.02 -8.95 -8.05
CA VAL A 32 -7.92 -8.12 -7.61
C VAL A 32 -8.16 -7.70 -6.18
N VAL A 33 -7.12 -7.83 -5.37
CA VAL A 33 -7.07 -7.22 -4.05
C VAL A 33 -6.21 -5.97 -4.13
N VAL A 34 -6.81 -4.84 -3.79
CA VAL A 34 -6.08 -3.59 -3.60
C VAL A 34 -5.93 -3.40 -2.10
N ALA A 35 -4.73 -3.08 -1.65
CA ALA A 35 -4.46 -2.73 -0.26
C ALA A 35 -3.78 -1.38 -0.19
N GLY A 36 -4.03 -0.68 0.91
CA GLY A 36 -3.33 0.54 1.22
C GLY A 36 -2.91 0.60 2.68
N VAL A 37 -1.78 1.25 2.90
CA VAL A 37 -1.14 1.42 4.22
C VAL A 37 -1.12 2.90 4.54
N LEU A 38 -1.82 3.29 5.60
CA LEU A 38 -1.84 4.66 6.09
C LEU A 38 -0.66 4.89 7.03
N ALA A 39 0.10 5.95 6.75
CA ALA A 39 1.30 6.28 7.48
C ALA A 39 1.29 7.75 7.90
N VAL A 40 1.76 8.01 9.12
CA VAL A 40 2.17 9.35 9.54
C VAL A 40 3.61 9.53 9.08
N VAL A 41 3.86 10.47 8.17
CA VAL A 41 5.15 10.71 7.55
C VAL A 41 5.68 12.07 7.98
N SER A 42 6.86 12.09 8.60
CA SER A 42 7.67 13.30 8.76
C SER A 42 8.74 13.34 7.65
N GLY A 43 8.80 14.42 6.89
CA GLY A 43 9.76 14.57 5.79
C GLY A 43 9.30 13.92 4.48
N SER A 44 10.23 13.36 3.69
CA SER A 44 9.90 12.85 2.36
C SER A 44 9.19 11.50 2.41
N TYR A 45 7.96 11.46 1.89
CA TYR A 45 7.15 10.24 1.76
C TYR A 45 7.78 9.16 0.88
N MET A 46 8.78 9.51 0.05
CA MET A 46 9.47 8.54 -0.80
C MET A 46 10.29 7.52 -0.01
N TYR A 47 10.70 7.85 1.22
CA TYR A 47 11.60 7.01 2.03
C TYR A 47 10.93 6.39 3.24
N TRP A 48 9.63 6.66 3.47
CA TRP A 48 8.90 6.04 4.57
C TRP A 48 8.91 4.52 4.40
N GLY A 49 9.24 3.80 5.48
CA GLY A 49 9.32 2.35 5.49
C GLY A 49 10.66 1.76 5.01
N GLU A 50 11.66 2.57 4.63
CA GLU A 50 12.94 2.06 4.13
C GLU A 50 13.63 1.12 5.13
N GLY A 51 13.69 1.51 6.40
CA GLY A 51 14.26 0.68 7.46
C GLY A 51 13.49 -0.63 7.69
N VAL A 52 12.17 -0.62 7.51
CA VAL A 52 11.33 -1.82 7.59
C VAL A 52 11.65 -2.75 6.42
N VAL A 53 11.54 -2.25 5.18
CA VAL A 53 11.82 -3.02 3.96
C VAL A 53 13.25 -3.59 3.98
N ARG A 54 14.25 -2.81 4.42
CA ARG A 54 15.62 -3.29 4.58
C ARG A 54 15.72 -4.46 5.57
N ARG A 55 15.15 -4.33 6.78
CA ARG A 55 15.18 -5.41 7.78
C ARG A 55 14.54 -6.70 7.28
N ILE A 56 13.42 -6.61 6.55
CA ILE A 56 12.76 -7.79 5.98
C ILE A 56 13.64 -8.45 4.92
N ARG A 57 14.26 -7.65 4.05
CA ARG A 57 15.18 -8.16 3.03
C ARG A 57 16.37 -8.88 3.67
N GLU A 58 16.97 -8.28 4.68
CA GLU A 58 18.10 -8.86 5.43
C GLU A 58 17.67 -10.16 6.13
N ALA A 59 16.56 -10.14 6.87
CA ALA A 59 16.05 -11.30 7.60
C ALA A 59 15.73 -12.50 6.69
N LEU A 60 15.28 -12.24 5.46
CA LEU A 60 14.88 -13.28 4.51
C LEU A 60 15.91 -13.52 3.39
N GLY A 61 17.04 -12.80 3.39
CA GLY A 61 18.04 -12.84 2.32
C GLY A 61 17.49 -12.50 0.93
N VAL A 62 16.52 -11.58 0.84
CA VAL A 62 15.91 -11.14 -0.43
C VAL A 62 16.74 -10.02 -1.04
N SER A 63 17.24 -10.24 -2.25
CA SER A 63 17.83 -9.18 -3.07
C SER A 63 16.74 -8.47 -3.90
N GLY A 64 16.84 -7.15 -4.01
CA GLY A 64 15.92 -6.33 -4.81
C GLY A 64 14.66 -5.89 -4.07
N GLU A 65 13.55 -5.84 -4.81
CA GLU A 65 12.24 -5.39 -4.33
C GLU A 65 11.52 -6.46 -3.52
N LEU A 66 10.83 -6.07 -2.45
CA LEU A 66 9.98 -6.98 -1.70
C LEU A 66 8.66 -7.20 -2.44
N LYS A 67 8.46 -8.44 -2.87
CA LYS A 67 7.17 -8.93 -3.40
C LYS A 67 6.63 -10.04 -2.52
N TRP A 68 5.32 -10.03 -2.24
CA TRP A 68 4.68 -11.00 -1.34
C TRP A 68 5.04 -12.46 -1.68
N ARG A 69 4.98 -12.85 -2.96
CA ARG A 69 5.31 -14.22 -3.41
C ARG A 69 6.72 -14.65 -3.04
N VAL A 70 7.69 -13.73 -3.02
CA VAL A 70 9.08 -14.02 -2.65
C VAL A 70 9.18 -14.15 -1.13
N VAL A 71 8.63 -13.19 -0.39
CA VAL A 71 8.61 -13.18 1.08
C VAL A 71 7.98 -14.46 1.64
N LYS A 72 6.80 -14.83 1.13
CA LYS A 72 6.11 -16.08 1.51
C LYS A 72 6.97 -17.31 1.25
N ARG A 73 7.60 -17.42 0.08
CA ARG A 73 8.45 -18.58 -0.28
C ARG A 73 9.62 -18.77 0.67
N ARG A 74 10.08 -17.68 1.30
CA ARG A 74 11.19 -17.69 2.26
C ARG A 74 10.72 -17.79 3.72
N GLY A 75 9.47 -18.17 3.95
CA GLY A 75 8.93 -18.34 5.31
C GLY A 75 8.58 -17.03 6.03
N GLY A 76 8.61 -15.88 5.35
CA GLY A 76 8.39 -14.56 5.95
C GLY A 76 6.94 -14.22 6.30
N ARG A 77 6.01 -15.19 6.29
CA ARG A 77 4.58 -14.93 6.54
C ARG A 77 4.34 -14.31 7.92
N GLY A 78 4.90 -14.92 8.98
CA GLY A 78 4.70 -14.43 10.34
C GLY A 78 5.23 -13.02 10.55
N LEU A 79 6.38 -12.71 9.93
CA LEU A 79 6.96 -11.36 9.96
C LEU A 79 6.04 -10.32 9.30
N VAL A 80 5.41 -10.66 8.17
CA VAL A 80 4.47 -9.76 7.50
C VAL A 80 3.19 -9.61 8.31
N GLU A 81 2.69 -10.70 8.89
CA GLU A 81 1.51 -10.66 9.76
C GLU A 81 1.73 -9.76 10.99
N GLU A 82 2.88 -9.86 11.65
CA GLU A 82 3.27 -8.98 12.74
C GLU A 82 3.39 -7.52 12.28
N LEU A 83 4.07 -7.27 11.15
CA LEU A 83 4.18 -5.93 10.57
C LEU A 83 2.81 -5.30 10.31
N LEU A 84 1.93 -6.01 9.62
CA LEU A 84 0.62 -5.48 9.24
C LEU A 84 -0.29 -5.29 10.46
N GLY A 85 -0.13 -6.10 11.51
CA GLY A 85 -0.85 -5.93 12.78
C GLY A 85 -0.50 -4.63 13.52
N GLY A 86 0.67 -4.05 13.25
CA GLY A 86 1.10 -2.76 13.80
C GLY A 86 0.78 -1.55 12.91
N LEU A 87 0.14 -1.74 11.76
CA LEU A 87 -0.12 -0.69 10.78
C LEU A 87 -1.62 -0.48 10.58
N GLU A 88 -1.99 0.74 10.17
CA GLU A 88 -3.34 1.00 9.68
C GLU A 88 -3.44 0.58 8.21
N VAL A 89 -4.00 -0.60 7.98
CA VAL A 89 -4.16 -1.19 6.65
C VAL A 89 -5.65 -1.22 6.28
N ARG A 90 -5.95 -0.80 5.05
CA ARG A 90 -7.27 -0.98 4.43
C ARG A 90 -7.10 -1.81 3.18
N HIS A 91 -8.11 -2.60 2.81
CA HIS A 91 -8.09 -3.34 1.57
C HIS A 91 -9.51 -3.55 1.05
N PHE A 92 -9.63 -3.82 -0.24
CA PHE A 92 -10.84 -4.35 -0.83
C PHE A 92 -10.51 -5.39 -1.90
N ALA A 93 -11.42 -6.31 -2.13
CA ALA A 93 -11.36 -7.25 -3.24
C ALA A 93 -12.43 -6.88 -4.25
N VAL A 94 -12.11 -6.91 -5.54
CA VAL A 94 -13.04 -6.56 -6.61
C VAL A 94 -12.84 -7.45 -7.83
N HIS A 95 -13.94 -7.84 -8.45
CA HIS A 95 -13.96 -8.29 -9.84
C HIS A 95 -14.36 -7.10 -10.70
N TYR A 96 -13.58 -6.81 -11.74
CA TYR A 96 -13.90 -5.72 -12.66
C TYR A 96 -13.82 -6.23 -14.11
N THR A 97 -14.68 -5.66 -14.95
CA THR A 97 -14.76 -6.00 -16.37
C THR A 97 -14.15 -4.90 -17.24
N SER A 98 -13.90 -3.71 -16.67
CA SER A 98 -13.26 -2.59 -17.36
C SER A 98 -12.42 -1.73 -16.43
N GLN A 99 -11.45 -1.01 -16.99
CA GLN A 99 -10.60 -0.08 -16.24
C GLN A 99 -11.43 1.01 -15.53
N VAL A 100 -12.53 1.46 -16.14
CA VAL A 100 -13.42 2.48 -15.55
C VAL A 100 -14.11 1.97 -14.28
N GLU A 101 -14.53 0.70 -14.25
CA GLU A 101 -15.10 0.08 -13.04
C GLU A 101 -14.06 -0.02 -11.93
N PHE A 102 -12.85 -0.45 -12.28
CA PHE A 102 -11.73 -0.52 -11.33
C PHE A 102 -11.40 0.86 -10.75
N GLU A 103 -11.26 1.89 -11.59
CA GLU A 103 -10.98 3.26 -11.15
C GLU A 103 -12.09 3.83 -10.25
N LYS A 104 -13.36 3.49 -10.50
CA LYS A 104 -14.48 3.85 -9.61
C LYS A 104 -14.38 3.18 -8.24
N ALA A 105 -14.03 1.89 -8.20
CA ALA A 105 -13.85 1.16 -6.94
C ALA A 105 -12.63 1.71 -6.16
N LEU A 106 -11.51 1.94 -6.86
CA LEU A 106 -10.32 2.57 -6.30
C LEU A 106 -10.64 3.95 -5.74
N TRP A 107 -11.42 4.79 -6.45
CA TRP A 107 -11.78 6.11 -5.94
C TRP A 107 -12.54 6.05 -4.61
N ARG A 108 -13.54 5.15 -4.50
CA ARG A 108 -14.29 4.93 -3.25
C ARG A 108 -13.35 4.54 -2.11
N PHE A 109 -12.44 3.61 -2.38
CA PHE A 109 -11.43 3.19 -1.42
C PHE A 109 -10.52 4.33 -0.95
N LEU A 110 -10.07 5.20 -1.86
CA LEU A 110 -9.20 6.33 -1.51
C LEU A 110 -9.94 7.37 -0.65
N VAL A 111 -11.19 7.72 -0.97
CA VAL A 111 -11.92 8.77 -0.23
C VAL A 111 -12.38 8.36 1.16
N GLU A 112 -12.47 7.06 1.44
CA GLU A 112 -12.78 6.54 2.78
C GLU A 112 -11.61 6.73 3.75
N VAL A 113 -10.40 6.99 3.25
CA VAL A 113 -9.20 7.18 4.06
C VAL A 113 -8.83 8.67 4.13
N PRO A 114 -8.74 9.25 5.34
CA PRO A 114 -8.41 10.66 5.52
C PRO A 114 -6.89 10.90 5.35
N ALA A 115 -6.40 10.81 4.11
CA ALA A 115 -5.00 11.08 3.77
C ALA A 115 -4.81 12.48 3.16
N ASP A 116 -3.61 13.04 3.35
CA ASP A 116 -3.16 14.27 2.71
C ASP A 116 -2.59 14.01 1.31
N LEU A 117 -2.05 12.79 1.09
CA LEU A 117 -1.47 12.33 -0.17
C LEU A 117 -1.74 10.83 -0.38
N TYR A 118 -2.17 10.47 -1.58
CA TYR A 118 -2.29 9.08 -2.04
C TYR A 118 -1.10 8.76 -2.95
N VAL A 119 -0.38 7.67 -2.66
CA VAL A 119 0.81 7.25 -3.42
C VAL A 119 0.50 5.90 -4.04
N LEU A 120 0.25 5.91 -5.35
CA LEU A 120 -0.17 4.75 -6.13
C LEU A 120 1.04 4.12 -6.84
N ASP A 121 1.11 2.79 -6.91
CA ASP A 121 2.14 2.14 -7.74
C ASP A 121 1.98 2.52 -9.23
N VAL A 122 3.11 2.51 -9.96
CA VAL A 122 3.13 2.68 -11.41
C VAL A 122 2.63 1.38 -12.04
N GLY A 123 1.33 1.31 -12.29
CA GLY A 123 0.65 0.14 -12.83
C GLY A 123 -0.79 0.02 -12.36
N LEU A 124 -1.06 0.55 -11.16
CA LEU A 124 -2.38 0.50 -10.53
C LEU A 124 -3.44 1.31 -11.30
N ALA A 125 -3.22 2.62 -11.44
CA ALA A 125 -4.10 3.54 -12.15
C ALA A 125 -3.37 4.86 -12.46
N ASP A 126 -3.91 5.67 -13.36
CA ASP A 126 -3.43 7.02 -13.62
C ASP A 126 -3.79 7.96 -12.45
N ALA A 127 -2.79 8.36 -11.67
CA ALA A 127 -2.99 9.19 -10.48
C ALA A 127 -3.56 10.58 -10.81
N SER A 128 -3.39 11.10 -12.03
CA SER A 128 -3.92 12.42 -12.42
C SER A 128 -5.46 12.49 -12.36
N LYS A 129 -6.12 11.33 -12.36
CA LYS A 129 -7.58 11.19 -12.24
C LYS A 129 -8.09 11.29 -10.81
N PHE A 130 -7.20 11.25 -9.81
CA PHE A 130 -7.57 11.24 -8.39
C PHE A 130 -6.98 12.45 -7.66
N PRO A 131 -7.81 13.25 -6.96
CA PRO A 131 -7.34 14.36 -6.15
C PRO A 131 -6.27 13.94 -5.15
N ARG A 132 -5.17 14.70 -5.10
CA ARG A 132 -4.05 14.49 -4.16
C ARG A 132 -3.38 13.12 -4.32
N ALA A 133 -3.40 12.55 -5.52
CA ALA A 133 -2.71 11.30 -5.82
C ALA A 133 -1.45 11.54 -6.67
N VAL A 134 -0.46 10.66 -6.51
CA VAL A 134 0.74 10.60 -7.34
C VAL A 134 1.08 9.16 -7.66
N ASN A 135 1.58 8.90 -8.88
CA ASN A 135 2.20 7.63 -9.20
C ASN A 135 3.68 7.63 -8.79
N LYS A 136 4.13 6.55 -8.16
CA LYS A 136 5.54 6.30 -7.90
C LYS A 136 5.89 4.84 -8.12
N PRO A 137 7.10 4.53 -8.62
CA PRO A 137 7.50 3.15 -8.79
C PRO A 137 7.80 2.52 -7.42
N SER A 138 7.24 1.34 -7.18
CA SER A 138 7.46 0.48 -6.02
C SER A 138 8.94 0.25 -5.67
N HIS A 139 9.81 -0.04 -6.65
CA HIS A 139 11.26 -0.24 -6.41
C HIS A 139 12.01 0.99 -5.84
N LYS A 140 11.42 2.20 -5.88
CA LYS A 140 11.98 3.42 -5.27
C LYS A 140 11.20 3.92 -4.05
N THR A 141 10.09 3.25 -3.71
CA THR A 141 9.13 3.74 -2.71
C THR A 141 8.80 2.62 -1.73
N PRO A 142 9.50 2.52 -0.60
CA PRO A 142 9.35 1.41 0.34
C PRO A 142 7.92 1.27 0.89
N GLY A 143 7.20 2.38 1.07
CA GLY A 143 5.78 2.36 1.47
C GLY A 143 4.88 1.60 0.49
N ILE A 144 5.12 1.71 -0.82
CA ILE A 144 4.39 0.91 -1.84
C ILE A 144 4.74 -0.58 -1.69
N GLN A 145 6.01 -0.93 -1.45
CA GLN A 145 6.38 -2.33 -1.23
C GLN A 145 5.70 -2.92 0.01
N ILE A 146 5.46 -2.14 1.06
CA ILE A 146 4.68 -2.60 2.22
C ILE A 146 3.19 -2.79 1.83
N ALA A 147 2.65 -1.92 0.98
CA ALA A 147 1.32 -2.11 0.41
C ALA A 147 1.23 -3.35 -0.51
N ASP A 148 2.26 -3.68 -1.31
CA ASP A 148 2.36 -4.94 -2.08
C ASP A 148 2.26 -6.16 -1.15
N LEU A 149 3.02 -6.14 -0.04
CA LEU A 149 2.97 -7.21 0.96
C LEU A 149 1.57 -7.36 1.55
N ALA A 150 0.91 -6.23 1.86
CA ALA A 150 -0.46 -6.23 2.34
C ALA A 150 -1.43 -6.81 1.28
N ALA A 151 -1.38 -6.31 0.04
CA ALA A 151 -2.24 -6.74 -1.05
C ALA A 151 -2.10 -8.24 -1.29
N GLY A 152 -0.85 -8.74 -1.37
CA GLY A 152 -0.58 -10.16 -1.52
C GLY A 152 -1.04 -11.01 -0.33
N PHE A 153 -0.82 -10.55 0.90
CA PHE A 153 -1.26 -11.25 2.11
C PHE A 153 -2.79 -11.39 2.19
N TYR A 154 -3.53 -10.31 1.89
CA TYR A 154 -4.99 -10.32 1.88
C TYR A 154 -5.57 -11.04 0.66
N ALA A 155 -4.89 -11.04 -0.49
CA ALA A 155 -5.29 -11.82 -1.66
C ALA A 155 -5.40 -13.33 -1.38
N GLU A 156 -4.61 -13.87 -0.47
CA GLU A 156 -4.72 -15.29 -0.08
C GLU A 156 -5.99 -15.60 0.72
N LYS A 157 -6.61 -14.59 1.31
CA LYS A 157 -7.80 -14.71 2.15
C LYS A 157 -9.05 -14.22 1.43
N ALA A 158 -8.89 -13.50 0.33
CA ALA A 158 -9.99 -12.94 -0.44
C ALA A 158 -10.84 -14.06 -1.04
N ARG A 159 -12.16 -13.89 -0.94
CA ARG A 159 -13.14 -14.72 -1.61
C ARG A 159 -13.84 -13.88 -2.65
N CYS A 160 -13.62 -14.28 -3.87
CA CYS A 160 -13.96 -13.67 -5.13
C CYS A 160 -13.70 -14.81 -6.14
#